data_AF-A0A6J5XLX3-F1
#
_entry.id   AF-A0A6J5XLX3-F1
#
_cell.length_a   1.000
_cell.length_b   1.000
_cell.length_c   1.000
_cell.angle_alpha   90.00
_cell.angle_beta   90.00
_cell.angle_gamma   90.00
#
_symmetry.space_group_name_H-M   'P 1'
#
loop_
_entity.id
_entity.type
_entity.pdbx_description
1 polymer ?
#
loop_
_entity_poly.entity_id
_entity_poly.type
_entity_poly.pdbx_seq_one_letter_code
_entity_poly.pdbx_strand_id
1 'polypeptide(L)'
;MASNPDAPAYGSSLPAPNVQEIVRSDPLLVPERYLIRNEEDLPKCDHMSHLSSEVPIIDFSLLSKGHKEELKKLDLACKEWGFFQLNADGVATEVLQAIKDAAAEFFELELEEKNKIAMPPDDIQGYGHTHVVSEEQILDWSDSLSLFVYPSRYRKLKFWPTTPKEFKEVIEVYSSEVRKVGEELLRSLSIIMGMERDTLLGLHKELLQALRVNYYPQCCMPDKVLGLSPHSDKSSITILMQEDNATGLQIRQAGEWVLVKPIPNALVVNVGDAIEIWSNGKYKSIEHRVVTTESKARLSYASFLLPNDDVEVEPFDYMVESTGSVRMYKKVRYGDYLRQAFKKKIDGKAHIQTVKIES
;
A
#
# COMPACT_ATOMS: atom_id res chain seq x y z
N MET A 1 23.58 12.92 -15.48
CA MET A 1 22.60 12.06 -16.19
C MET A 1 21.45 12.95 -16.58
N ALA A 2 21.14 13.05 -17.87
CA ALA A 2 20.04 13.89 -18.35
C ALA A 2 18.72 13.39 -17.72
N SER A 3 17.99 14.30 -17.09
CA SER A 3 16.61 14.06 -16.64
C SER A 3 15.79 13.60 -17.85
N ASN A 4 15.16 12.43 -17.74
CA ASN A 4 14.23 11.96 -18.76
C ASN A 4 13.06 12.97 -18.84
N PRO A 5 12.87 13.69 -19.96
CA PRO A 5 11.83 14.73 -20.08
C PRO A 5 10.41 14.17 -20.00
N ASP A 6 10.25 12.85 -20.09
CA ASP A 6 8.96 12.15 -19.96
C ASP A 6 8.67 11.61 -18.55
N ALA A 7 9.52 11.89 -17.55
CA ALA A 7 9.21 11.51 -16.17
C ALA A 7 8.02 12.34 -15.66
N PRO A 8 6.87 11.72 -15.31
CA PRO A 8 5.70 12.46 -14.86
C PRO A 8 6.01 13.19 -13.54
N ALA A 9 5.67 14.48 -13.46
CA ALA A 9 5.70 15.22 -12.22
C ALA A 9 4.50 14.80 -11.34
N TYR A 10 4.77 14.47 -10.08
CA TYR A 10 3.74 14.19 -9.08
C TYR A 10 3.43 15.45 -8.28
N GLY A 11 2.28 15.52 -7.60
CA GLY A 11 1.87 16.72 -6.85
C GLY A 11 2.93 17.15 -5.83
N SER A 12 3.07 18.47 -5.59
CA SER A 12 4.06 18.98 -4.64
C SER A 12 3.67 18.65 -3.20
N SER A 13 4.59 18.09 -2.41
CA SER A 13 4.41 17.86 -0.96
C SER A 13 5.23 18.85 -0.15
N LEU A 14 4.64 19.43 0.89
CA LEU A 14 5.37 20.25 1.85
C LEU A 14 6.27 19.36 2.73
N PRO A 15 7.42 19.86 3.20
CA PRO A 15 8.24 19.15 4.17
C PRO A 15 7.46 18.86 5.45
N ALA A 16 7.65 17.66 6.00
CA ALA A 16 7.16 17.27 7.31
C ALA A 16 8.36 16.95 8.23
N PRO A 17 8.25 17.21 9.54
CA PRO A 17 9.25 16.77 10.50
C PRO A 17 9.43 15.25 10.47
N ASN A 18 10.65 14.78 10.73
CA ASN A 18 10.94 13.36 10.86
C ASN A 18 10.42 12.85 12.22
N VAL A 19 9.53 11.85 12.20
CA VAL A 19 8.84 11.39 13.40
C VAL A 19 9.77 10.59 14.31
N GLN A 20 10.66 9.79 13.72
CA GLN A 20 11.67 9.05 14.47
C GLN A 20 12.60 10.00 15.25
N GLU A 21 13.03 11.12 14.65
CA GLU A 21 13.85 12.11 15.35
C GLU A 21 13.08 12.89 16.43
N ILE A 22 11.78 13.15 16.24
CA ILE A 22 10.93 13.69 17.32
C ILE A 22 11.00 12.76 18.54
N VAL A 23 10.77 11.46 18.32
CA VAL A 23 10.80 10.46 19.40
C VAL A 23 12.19 10.30 20.02
N ARG A 24 13.26 10.34 19.21
CA ARG A 24 14.65 10.31 19.72
C ARG A 24 14.97 11.53 20.60
N SER A 25 14.42 12.70 20.26
CA SER A 25 14.65 13.95 21.00
C SER A 25 13.86 14.01 22.31
N ASP A 26 12.58 13.63 22.29
CA ASP A 26 11.71 13.54 23.45
C ASP A 26 10.61 12.49 23.20
N PRO A 27 10.71 11.29 23.79
CA PRO A 27 9.73 10.22 23.62
C PRO A 27 8.32 10.56 24.14
N LEU A 28 8.18 11.61 24.97
CA LEU A 28 6.91 12.05 25.53
C LEU A 28 6.27 13.18 24.72
N LEU A 29 6.97 13.70 23.71
CA LEU A 29 6.49 14.79 22.87
C LEU A 29 5.68 14.25 21.68
N VAL A 30 4.44 14.72 21.56
CA VAL A 30 3.62 14.58 20.35
C VAL A 30 3.14 15.98 19.96
N PRO A 31 3.67 16.57 18.87
CA PRO A 31 3.25 17.90 18.44
C PRO A 31 1.76 17.93 18.03
N GLU A 32 1.11 19.08 18.20
CA GLU A 32 -0.34 19.25 17.89
C GLU A 32 -0.69 18.88 16.45
N ARG A 33 0.25 19.02 15.52
CA ARG A 33 0.07 18.68 14.11
C ARG A 33 -0.09 17.16 13.87
N TYR A 34 0.12 16.32 14.87
CA TYR A 34 -0.14 14.87 14.79
C TYR A 34 -1.38 14.44 15.57
N LEU A 35 -1.92 15.33 16.42
CA LEU A 35 -3.08 15.03 17.25
C LEU A 35 -4.35 15.09 16.43
N ILE A 36 -5.10 14.00 16.43
CA ILE A 36 -6.41 13.90 15.80
C ILE A 36 -7.39 14.82 16.54
N ARG A 37 -8.05 15.70 15.79
CA ARG A 37 -8.94 16.72 16.36
C ARG A 37 -10.38 16.24 16.55
N ASN A 38 -10.85 15.33 15.70
CA ASN A 38 -12.22 14.83 15.75
C ASN A 38 -12.28 13.51 16.52
N GLU A 39 -13.20 13.40 17.47
CA GLU A 39 -13.37 12.17 18.26
C GLU A 39 -13.78 10.95 17.42
N GLU A 40 -14.49 11.16 16.31
CA GLU A 40 -14.90 10.10 15.38
C GLU A 40 -13.71 9.45 14.67
N ASP A 41 -12.64 10.22 14.44
CA ASP A 41 -11.44 9.78 13.73
C ASP A 41 -10.43 9.11 14.67
N LEU A 42 -10.62 9.21 16.00
CA LEU A 42 -9.72 8.61 16.98
C LEU A 42 -9.65 7.09 16.80
N PRO A 43 -8.45 6.50 16.90
CA PRO A 43 -8.29 5.05 16.94
C PRO A 43 -8.90 4.50 18.24
N LYS A 44 -10.16 4.06 18.15
CA LYS A 44 -10.82 3.36 19.24
C LYS A 44 -10.14 2.00 19.44
N CYS A 45 -9.58 1.79 20.63
CA CYS A 45 -9.11 0.48 21.08
C CYS A 45 -10.32 -0.47 21.14
N ASP A 46 -10.21 -1.62 20.48
CA ASP A 46 -11.02 -2.82 20.75
C ASP A 46 -12.38 -3.01 20.03
N HIS A 47 -12.62 -2.38 18.87
CA HIS A 47 -13.75 -2.80 18.04
C HIS A 47 -13.45 -4.15 17.34
N MET A 48 -14.10 -5.21 17.81
CA MET A 48 -14.25 -6.53 17.18
C MET A 48 -12.95 -7.32 16.91
N SER A 49 -12.14 -7.55 17.95
CA SER A 49 -10.99 -8.46 17.89
C SER A 49 -11.30 -9.89 17.41
N HIS A 50 -12.59 -10.30 17.44
CA HIS A 50 -13.07 -11.58 16.92
C HIS A 50 -13.14 -11.64 15.38
N LEU A 51 -13.43 -10.53 14.68
CA LEU A 51 -13.42 -10.50 13.21
C LEU A 51 -12.02 -10.59 12.64
N SER A 52 -11.00 -10.31 13.45
CA SER A 52 -9.60 -10.43 13.05
C SER A 52 -9.23 -11.84 12.57
N SER A 53 -9.82 -12.88 13.19
CA SER A 53 -9.65 -14.28 12.76
C SER A 53 -10.45 -14.66 11.51
N GLU A 54 -11.33 -13.77 11.05
CA GLU A 54 -12.17 -14.01 9.87
C GLU A 54 -11.55 -13.46 8.58
N VAL A 55 -10.45 -12.68 8.67
CA VAL A 55 -9.69 -12.23 7.50
C VAL A 55 -9.28 -13.46 6.69
N PRO A 56 -9.70 -13.58 5.41
CA PRO A 56 -9.47 -14.78 4.63
C PRO A 56 -7.98 -15.09 4.47
N ILE A 57 -7.64 -16.39 4.55
CA ILE A 57 -6.29 -16.89 4.25
C ILE A 57 -6.35 -17.63 2.92
N ILE A 58 -5.50 -17.28 1.97
CA ILE A 58 -5.39 -17.95 0.67
C ILE A 58 -4.09 -18.76 0.61
N ASP A 59 -4.18 -20.00 0.14
CA ASP A 59 -3.05 -20.88 -0.08
C ASP A 59 -2.42 -20.58 -1.45
N PHE A 60 -1.23 -19.97 -1.44
CA PHE A 60 -0.54 -19.55 -2.65
C PHE A 60 -0.11 -20.74 -3.53
N SER A 61 0.26 -21.88 -2.92
CA SER A 61 0.67 -23.09 -3.64
C SER A 61 -0.49 -23.73 -4.40
N LEU A 62 -1.68 -23.76 -3.79
CA LEU A 62 -2.90 -24.23 -4.46
C LEU A 62 -3.37 -23.23 -5.52
N LEU A 63 -3.30 -21.93 -5.22
CA LEU A 63 -3.71 -20.88 -6.13
C LEU A 63 -2.87 -20.88 -7.42
N SER A 64 -1.53 -20.93 -7.29
CA SER A 64 -0.59 -20.94 -8.43
C SER A 64 -0.73 -22.17 -9.33
N LYS A 65 -1.27 -23.27 -8.80
CA LYS A 65 -1.63 -24.48 -9.56
C LYS A 65 -3.03 -24.42 -10.18
N GLY A 66 -3.77 -23.33 -9.98
CA GLY A 66 -5.11 -23.13 -10.53
C GLY A 66 -6.19 -23.98 -9.86
N HIS A 67 -6.04 -24.33 -8.58
CA HIS A 67 -7.06 -25.10 -7.85
C HIS A 67 -8.37 -24.32 -7.78
N LYS A 68 -9.45 -24.93 -8.28
CA LYS A 68 -10.77 -24.27 -8.40
C LYS A 68 -11.34 -23.81 -7.06
N GLU A 69 -11.17 -24.59 -6.00
CA GLU A 69 -11.67 -24.21 -4.67
C GLU A 69 -10.91 -23.00 -4.11
N GLU A 70 -9.60 -22.93 -4.34
CA GLU A 70 -8.79 -21.79 -3.91
C GLU A 70 -9.11 -20.52 -4.71
N LEU A 71 -9.38 -20.67 -6.02
CA LEU A 71 -9.88 -19.57 -6.86
C LEU A 71 -11.25 -19.06 -6.39
N LYS A 72 -12.18 -19.94 -5.99
CA LYS A 72 -13.46 -19.52 -5.39
C LYS A 72 -13.26 -18.78 -4.07
N LYS A 73 -12.32 -19.24 -3.25
CA LYS A 73 -11.98 -18.59 -1.98
C LYS A 73 -11.39 -17.19 -2.21
N LEU A 74 -10.51 -17.05 -3.20
CA LEU A 74 -9.99 -15.76 -3.65
C LEU A 74 -11.12 -14.84 -4.13
N ASP A 75 -12.03 -15.35 -4.97
CA ASP A 75 -13.17 -14.59 -5.47
C ASP A 75 -14.06 -14.06 -4.34
N LEU A 76 -14.34 -14.88 -3.32
CA LEU A 76 -15.08 -14.46 -2.14
C LEU A 76 -14.33 -13.43 -1.32
N ALA A 77 -13.03 -13.65 -1.07
CA ALA A 77 -12.19 -12.71 -0.33
C ALA A 77 -12.15 -11.33 -0.99
N CYS A 78 -11.99 -11.26 -2.32
CA CYS A 78 -11.99 -10.00 -3.06
C CYS A 78 -13.36 -9.28 -3.06
N LYS A 79 -14.47 -10.03 -3.01
CA LYS A 79 -15.84 -9.47 -2.99
C LYS A 79 -16.24 -8.94 -1.63
N GLU A 80 -15.97 -9.72 -0.59
CA GLU A 80 -16.52 -9.47 0.75
C GLU A 80 -15.55 -8.70 1.64
N TRP A 81 -14.25 -8.92 1.46
CA TRP A 81 -13.21 -8.37 2.33
C TRP A 81 -12.28 -7.40 1.63
N GLY A 82 -12.03 -7.57 0.32
CA GLY A 82 -11.00 -6.81 -0.39
C GLY A 82 -9.58 -6.99 0.13
N PHE A 83 -9.39 -7.80 1.17
CA PHE A 83 -8.17 -8.10 1.89
C PHE A 83 -8.10 -9.60 2.18
N PHE A 84 -6.90 -10.16 2.15
CA PHE A 84 -6.63 -11.55 2.55
C PHE A 84 -5.16 -11.71 2.91
N GLN A 85 -4.81 -12.81 3.58
CA GLN A 85 -3.43 -13.19 3.88
C GLN A 85 -3.01 -14.37 3.00
N LEU A 86 -1.81 -14.34 2.44
CA LEU A 86 -1.19 -15.46 1.75
C LEU A 86 -0.30 -16.24 2.71
N ASN A 87 -0.42 -17.57 2.70
CA ASN A 87 0.49 -18.43 3.46
C ASN A 87 1.94 -18.35 2.95
N ALA A 88 2.87 -18.82 3.79
CA ALA A 88 4.32 -18.57 3.71
C ALA A 88 5.07 -19.19 2.51
N ASP A 89 4.38 -19.64 1.46
CA ASP A 89 4.99 -20.34 0.32
C ASP A 89 5.31 -19.43 -0.87
N GLY A 90 4.94 -18.14 -0.81
CA GLY A 90 5.13 -17.22 -1.93
C GLY A 90 6.53 -16.64 -2.09
N VAL A 91 7.26 -16.47 -0.97
CA VAL A 91 8.59 -15.83 -0.95
C VAL A 91 9.43 -16.55 0.10
N ALA A 92 10.68 -16.86 -0.24
CA ALA A 92 11.61 -17.53 0.67
C ALA A 92 11.83 -16.71 1.95
N THR A 93 11.79 -17.37 3.11
CA THR A 93 11.95 -16.72 4.43
C THR A 93 13.26 -15.95 4.53
N GLU A 94 14.34 -16.42 3.91
CA GLU A 94 15.64 -15.74 3.88
C GLU A 94 15.57 -14.40 3.16
N VAL A 95 14.75 -14.30 2.10
CA VAL A 95 14.51 -13.04 1.36
C VAL A 95 13.70 -12.07 2.22
N LEU A 96 12.67 -12.57 2.92
CA LEU A 96 11.87 -11.78 3.85
C LEU A 96 12.72 -11.28 5.03
N GLN A 97 13.62 -12.11 5.56
CA GLN A 97 14.50 -11.73 6.67
C GLN A 97 15.56 -10.73 6.22
N ALA A 98 16.18 -10.93 5.06
CA ALA A 98 17.20 -10.01 4.54
C ALA A 98 16.67 -8.58 4.38
N ILE A 99 15.46 -8.40 3.85
CA ILE A 99 14.85 -7.06 3.72
C ILE A 99 14.47 -6.48 5.10
N LYS A 100 14.06 -7.32 6.06
CA LYS A 100 13.80 -6.89 7.45
C LYS A 100 15.07 -6.32 8.09
N ASP A 101 16.17 -7.06 8.01
CA ASP A 101 17.45 -6.69 8.62
C ASP A 101 18.04 -5.43 7.97
N ALA A 102 18.06 -5.37 6.63
CA ALA A 102 18.63 -4.23 5.91
C ALA A 102 17.83 -2.93 6.13
N ALA A 103 16.49 -3.02 6.19
CA ALA A 103 15.67 -1.85 6.49
C ALA A 103 15.80 -1.41 7.95
N ALA A 104 15.84 -2.34 8.91
CA ALA A 104 16.08 -2.01 10.31
C ALA A 104 17.40 -1.25 10.47
N GLU A 105 18.48 -1.72 9.85
CA GLU A 105 19.77 -1.03 9.87
C GLU A 105 19.70 0.36 9.21
N PHE A 106 19.02 0.50 8.07
CA PHE A 106 18.83 1.79 7.42
C PHE A 106 18.08 2.80 8.30
N PHE A 107 16.99 2.39 8.95
CA PHE A 107 16.22 3.30 9.79
C PHE A 107 16.95 3.67 11.08
N GLU A 108 17.90 2.85 11.55
CA GLU A 108 18.75 3.20 12.69
C GLU A 108 19.85 4.23 12.36
N LEU A 109 20.17 4.45 11.08
CA LEU A 109 21.12 5.48 10.68
C LEU A 109 20.74 6.88 11.20
N GLU A 110 21.77 7.72 11.34
CA GLU A 110 21.63 9.14 11.62
C GLU A 110 20.77 9.82 10.54
N LEU A 111 19.98 10.83 10.93
CA LEU A 111 19.09 11.52 10.00
C LEU A 111 19.85 12.13 8.82
N GLU A 112 21.08 12.61 9.02
CA GLU A 112 21.92 13.15 7.94
C GLU A 112 22.17 12.12 6.83
N GLU A 113 22.43 10.85 7.19
CA GLU A 113 22.65 9.78 6.23
C GLU A 113 21.36 9.43 5.48
N LYS A 114 20.23 9.33 6.19
CA LYS A 114 18.91 9.08 5.57
C LYS A 114 18.49 10.22 4.61
N ASN A 115 18.82 11.46 4.95
CA ASN A 115 18.51 12.64 4.14
C ASN A 115 19.33 12.77 2.85
N LYS A 116 20.41 11.99 2.67
CA LYS A 116 21.13 11.93 1.38
C LYS A 116 20.23 11.46 0.24
N ILE A 117 19.19 10.70 0.56
CA ILE A 117 18.18 10.21 -0.38
C ILE A 117 16.80 10.83 -0.12
N ALA A 118 16.75 12.02 0.49
CA ALA A 118 15.50 12.71 0.81
C ALA A 118 14.62 12.90 -0.43
N MET A 119 13.32 12.69 -0.24
CA MET A 119 12.31 12.91 -1.26
C MET A 119 12.20 14.41 -1.55
N PRO A 120 12.42 14.86 -2.81
CA PRO A 120 12.23 16.25 -3.17
C PRO A 120 10.72 16.56 -3.29
N PRO A 121 10.32 17.84 -3.19
CA PRO A 121 8.91 18.23 -3.15
C PRO A 121 8.09 17.79 -4.37
N ASP A 122 8.69 17.68 -5.55
CA ASP A 122 8.05 17.39 -6.85
C ASP A 122 8.15 15.92 -7.28
N ASP A 123 8.60 15.03 -6.39
CA ASP A 123 8.77 13.60 -6.64
C ASP A 123 8.13 12.78 -5.52
N ILE A 124 7.93 11.49 -5.78
CA ILE A 124 7.37 10.54 -4.80
C ILE A 124 8.36 9.43 -4.44
N GLN A 125 9.61 9.58 -4.87
CA GLN A 125 10.70 8.65 -4.56
C GLN A 125 11.72 9.30 -3.61
N GLY A 126 12.24 8.50 -2.68
CA GLY A 126 13.18 8.93 -1.65
C GLY A 126 12.64 8.72 -0.24
N TYR A 127 13.41 9.21 0.73
CA TYR A 127 13.08 9.19 2.15
C TYR A 127 12.28 10.43 2.54
N GLY A 128 11.13 10.24 3.19
CA GLY A 128 10.28 11.32 3.67
C GLY A 128 8.79 11.02 3.53
N HIS A 129 8.02 12.08 3.30
CA HIS A 129 6.56 12.06 3.31
C HIS A 129 5.98 12.54 1.99
N THR A 130 4.84 11.96 1.62
CA THR A 130 3.99 12.37 0.50
C THR A 130 2.66 12.90 1.03
N HIS A 131 1.87 13.59 0.20
CA HIS A 131 0.50 14.03 0.52
C HIS A 131 0.38 15.07 1.65
N VAL A 132 1.43 15.85 1.91
CA VAL A 132 1.36 17.01 2.83
C VAL A 132 1.02 18.24 2.01
N VAL A 133 -0.24 18.68 2.07
CA VAL A 133 -0.77 19.75 1.19
C VAL A 133 -1.05 21.07 1.90
N SER A 134 -1.03 21.10 3.24
CA SER A 134 -1.14 22.35 4.02
C SER A 134 -0.37 22.30 5.34
N GLU A 135 -0.09 23.46 5.93
CA GLU A 135 0.61 23.57 7.22
C GLU A 135 -0.31 23.19 8.41
N GLU A 136 -1.62 23.35 8.25
CA GLU A 136 -2.63 23.04 9.26
C GLU A 136 -3.12 21.59 9.23
N GLN A 137 -2.69 20.82 8.21
CA GLN A 137 -3.03 19.41 8.04
C GLN A 137 -2.48 18.57 9.21
N ILE A 138 -3.31 17.64 9.69
CA ILE A 138 -2.88 16.58 10.61
C ILE A 138 -1.97 15.60 9.86
N LEU A 139 -0.78 15.36 10.40
CA LEU A 139 0.24 14.49 9.84
C LEU A 139 0.15 13.08 10.45
N ASP A 140 0.65 12.13 9.68
CA ASP A 140 0.78 10.74 10.10
C ASP A 140 2.05 10.52 10.92
N TRP A 141 1.96 9.71 11.97
CA TRP A 141 3.05 9.31 12.86
C TRP A 141 3.91 8.20 12.23
N SER A 142 4.53 8.51 11.08
CA SER A 142 5.43 7.60 10.39
C SER A 142 6.46 8.34 9.56
N ASP A 143 7.54 7.63 9.23
CA ASP A 143 8.50 8.00 8.19
C ASP A 143 8.52 6.92 7.12
N SER A 144 8.90 7.26 5.88
CA SER A 144 8.90 6.27 4.80
C SER A 144 10.03 6.42 3.80
N LEU A 145 10.44 5.28 3.22
CA LEU A 145 11.26 5.20 2.02
C LEU A 145 10.39 4.69 0.87
N SER A 146 10.25 5.48 -0.18
CA SER A 146 9.43 5.13 -1.36
C SER A 146 10.29 5.03 -2.61
N LEU A 147 10.14 3.96 -3.39
CA LEU A 147 10.96 3.69 -4.58
C LEU A 147 10.11 3.06 -5.69
N PHE A 148 10.32 3.45 -6.95
CA PHE A 148 9.92 2.61 -8.07
C PHE A 148 10.99 1.54 -8.29
N VAL A 149 10.61 0.28 -8.19
CA VAL A 149 11.51 -0.89 -8.24
C VAL A 149 11.37 -1.69 -9.53
N TYR A 150 10.27 -1.50 -10.27
CA TYR A 150 10.09 -2.09 -11.59
C TYR A 150 9.15 -1.24 -12.47
N PRO A 151 9.41 -1.18 -13.78
CA PRO A 151 10.59 -1.68 -14.49
C PRO A 151 11.85 -0.84 -14.22
N SER A 152 13.01 -1.36 -14.60
CA SER A 152 14.32 -0.76 -14.31
C SER A 152 14.45 0.70 -14.77
N ARG A 153 13.76 1.08 -15.85
CA ARG A 153 13.77 2.45 -16.39
C ARG A 153 13.13 3.51 -15.49
N TYR A 154 12.25 3.13 -14.56
CA TYR A 154 11.65 4.04 -13.58
C TYR A 154 12.45 4.14 -12.27
N ARG A 155 13.49 3.30 -12.10
CA ARG A 155 14.35 3.32 -10.92
C ARG A 155 15.21 4.59 -10.92
N LYS A 156 14.97 5.47 -9.96
CA LYS A 156 15.83 6.62 -9.71
C LYS A 156 16.91 6.24 -8.69
N LEU A 157 18.00 5.63 -9.16
CA LEU A 157 19.07 5.06 -8.30
C LEU A 157 19.69 6.07 -7.32
N LYS A 158 19.61 7.38 -7.59
CA LYS A 158 20.03 8.43 -6.64
C LYS A 158 19.25 8.42 -5.31
N PHE A 159 18.05 7.82 -5.28
CA PHE A 159 17.22 7.69 -4.10
C PHE A 159 17.32 6.32 -3.44
N TRP A 160 18.09 5.40 -4.03
CA TRP A 160 18.25 4.07 -3.48
C TRP A 160 19.28 4.11 -2.35
N PRO A 161 19.01 3.45 -1.21
CA PRO A 161 19.94 3.44 -0.10
C PRO A 161 21.22 2.71 -0.48
N THR A 162 22.37 3.34 -0.22
CA THR A 162 23.70 2.74 -0.36
C THR A 162 24.26 2.23 0.98
N THR A 163 23.53 2.51 2.06
CA THR A 163 23.84 2.08 3.42
C THR A 163 22.57 1.46 4.01
N PRO A 164 22.60 0.20 4.50
CA PRO A 164 23.75 -0.71 4.45
C PRO A 164 24.18 -1.07 3.02
N LYS A 165 25.42 -1.53 2.88
CA LYS A 165 26.10 -1.76 1.58
C LYS A 165 25.31 -2.67 0.63
N GLU A 166 24.53 -3.60 1.18
CA GLU A 166 23.78 -4.63 0.44
C GLU A 166 22.30 -4.28 0.28
N PHE A 167 21.84 -3.13 0.79
CA PHE A 167 20.40 -2.83 0.86
C PHE A 167 19.78 -2.75 -0.55
N LYS A 168 20.52 -2.20 -1.51
CA LYS A 168 20.06 -2.15 -2.90
C LYS A 168 19.80 -3.54 -3.46
N GLU A 169 20.75 -4.46 -3.33
CA GLU A 169 20.64 -5.82 -3.83
C GLU A 169 19.49 -6.57 -3.13
N VAL A 170 19.34 -6.36 -1.82
CA VAL A 170 18.23 -6.91 -1.03
C VAL A 170 16.88 -6.39 -1.53
N ILE A 171 16.74 -5.08 -1.81
CA ILE A 171 15.52 -4.50 -2.39
C ILE A 171 15.23 -5.13 -3.76
N GLU A 172 16.25 -5.34 -4.60
CA GLU A 172 16.07 -5.95 -5.93
C GLU A 172 15.56 -7.39 -5.84
N VAL A 173 16.17 -8.20 -4.98
CA VAL A 173 15.76 -9.60 -4.76
C VAL A 173 14.34 -9.67 -4.18
N TYR A 174 14.08 -8.95 -3.09
CA TYR A 174 12.75 -8.91 -2.46
C TYR A 174 11.68 -8.45 -3.44
N SER A 175 11.91 -7.33 -4.14
CA SER A 175 10.93 -6.79 -5.09
C SER A 175 10.66 -7.76 -6.24
N SER A 176 11.68 -8.49 -6.70
CA SER A 176 11.53 -9.51 -7.74
C SER A 176 10.66 -10.68 -7.27
N GLU A 177 10.91 -11.23 -6.09
CA GLU A 177 10.12 -12.36 -5.56
C GLU A 177 8.66 -11.95 -5.28
N VAL A 178 8.45 -10.78 -4.65
CA VAL A 178 7.09 -10.26 -4.42
C VAL A 178 6.37 -9.95 -5.75
N ARG A 179 7.08 -9.50 -6.79
CA ARG A 179 6.49 -9.30 -8.12
C ARG A 179 6.00 -10.61 -8.72
N LYS A 180 6.74 -11.72 -8.57
CA LYS A 180 6.28 -13.04 -9.06
C LYS A 180 4.96 -13.45 -8.40
N VAL A 181 4.85 -13.26 -7.08
CA VAL A 181 3.58 -13.47 -6.34
C VAL A 181 2.48 -12.59 -6.91
N GLY A 182 2.77 -11.30 -7.11
CA GLY A 182 1.83 -10.33 -7.67
C GLY A 182 1.34 -10.64 -9.07
N GLU A 183 2.22 -11.04 -9.97
CA GLU A 183 1.84 -11.46 -11.32
C GLU A 183 0.92 -12.70 -11.27
N GLU A 184 1.20 -13.67 -10.39
CA GLU A 184 0.34 -14.84 -10.24
C GLU A 184 -1.04 -14.50 -9.66
N LEU A 185 -1.09 -13.57 -8.72
CA LEU A 185 -2.35 -13.03 -8.22
C LEU A 185 -3.14 -12.32 -9.32
N LEU A 186 -2.50 -11.47 -10.14
CA LEU A 186 -3.15 -10.81 -11.27
C LEU A 186 -3.68 -11.83 -12.29
N ARG A 187 -2.96 -12.94 -12.50
CA ARG A 187 -3.42 -14.03 -13.36
C ARG A 187 -4.64 -14.76 -12.79
N SER A 188 -4.62 -15.01 -11.48
CA SER A 188 -5.74 -15.61 -10.75
C SER A 188 -6.98 -14.70 -10.75
N LEU A 189 -6.77 -13.39 -10.55
CA LEU A 189 -7.79 -12.35 -10.67
C LEU A 189 -8.42 -12.35 -12.06
N SER A 190 -7.62 -12.52 -13.12
CA SER A 190 -8.16 -12.64 -14.49
C SER A 190 -9.17 -13.77 -14.60
N ILE A 191 -8.84 -14.95 -14.05
CA ILE A 191 -9.70 -16.14 -14.12
C ILE A 191 -11.01 -15.90 -13.36
N ILE A 192 -10.97 -15.35 -12.15
CA ILE A 192 -12.20 -15.10 -11.37
C ILE A 192 -13.04 -13.93 -11.92
N MET A 193 -12.39 -13.03 -12.67
CA MET A 193 -13.02 -12.00 -13.49
C MET A 193 -13.61 -12.54 -14.80
N GLY A 194 -13.51 -13.84 -15.07
CA GLY A 194 -14.03 -14.46 -16.29
C GLY A 194 -13.21 -14.16 -17.56
N MET A 195 -11.96 -13.74 -17.40
CA MET A 195 -11.03 -13.50 -18.50
C MET A 195 -10.05 -14.66 -18.67
N GLU A 196 -9.34 -14.69 -19.81
CA GLU A 196 -8.17 -15.55 -19.95
C GLU A 196 -7.08 -15.18 -18.93
N ARG A 197 -6.27 -16.18 -18.54
CA ARG A 197 -5.34 -16.12 -17.41
C ARG A 197 -4.42 -14.91 -17.43
N ASP A 198 -3.88 -14.51 -18.58
CA ASP A 198 -2.89 -13.43 -18.66
C ASP A 198 -3.51 -12.06 -19.03
N THR A 199 -4.84 -11.99 -19.20
CA THR A 199 -5.51 -10.77 -19.70
C THR A 199 -5.32 -9.59 -18.76
N LEU A 200 -5.55 -9.73 -17.46
CA LEU A 200 -5.42 -8.60 -16.52
C LEU A 200 -3.99 -8.08 -16.45
N LEU A 201 -3.00 -8.98 -16.49
CA LEU A 201 -1.59 -8.58 -16.54
C LEU A 201 -1.28 -7.82 -17.84
N GLY A 202 -1.80 -8.30 -18.98
CA GLY A 202 -1.68 -7.62 -20.28
C GLY A 202 -2.33 -6.23 -20.31
N LEU A 203 -3.44 -6.04 -19.59
CA LEU A 203 -4.11 -4.72 -19.48
C LEU A 203 -3.27 -3.65 -18.81
N HIS A 204 -2.26 -4.04 -18.02
CA HIS A 204 -1.33 -3.08 -17.44
C HIS A 204 -0.43 -2.43 -18.49
N LYS A 205 -0.37 -2.97 -19.73
CA LYS A 205 0.55 -2.67 -20.84
C LYS A 205 2.02 -2.91 -20.48
N GLU A 206 2.44 -2.35 -19.35
CA GLU A 206 3.65 -2.67 -18.62
C GLU A 206 3.35 -2.52 -17.13
N LEU A 207 3.51 -3.60 -16.38
CA LEU A 207 3.31 -3.60 -14.93
C LEU A 207 4.34 -2.69 -14.25
N LEU A 208 3.87 -1.76 -13.42
CA LEU A 208 4.74 -0.96 -12.56
C LEU A 208 4.73 -1.54 -11.14
N GLN A 209 5.88 -1.46 -10.46
CA GLN A 209 6.00 -1.84 -9.05
C GLN A 209 6.67 -0.72 -8.27
N ALA A 210 6.00 -0.24 -7.23
CA ALA A 210 6.57 0.65 -6.24
C ALA A 210 6.70 -0.07 -4.89
N LEU A 211 7.79 0.16 -4.19
CA LEU A 211 8.03 -0.30 -2.82
C LEU A 211 7.96 0.91 -1.88
N ARG A 212 7.18 0.80 -0.82
CA ARG A 212 7.19 1.73 0.31
C ARG A 212 7.52 0.99 1.59
N VAL A 213 8.64 1.34 2.20
CA VAL A 213 9.01 0.87 3.55
C VAL A 213 8.56 1.94 4.54
N ASN A 214 7.65 1.59 5.43
CA ASN A 214 7.12 2.50 6.45
C ASN A 214 7.71 2.15 7.81
N TYR A 215 8.19 3.17 8.53
CA TYR A 215 8.60 3.08 9.92
C TYR A 215 7.62 3.87 10.78
N TYR A 216 7.02 3.20 11.74
CA TYR A 216 6.09 3.77 12.71
C TYR A 216 6.80 3.78 14.07
N PRO A 217 7.35 4.92 14.53
CA PRO A 217 7.93 5.02 15.86
C PRO A 217 6.89 4.71 16.95
N GLN A 218 7.35 4.32 18.14
CA GLN A 218 6.47 4.27 19.32
C GLN A 218 5.87 5.66 19.59
N CYS A 219 4.67 5.70 20.16
CA CYS A 219 3.99 6.95 20.51
C CYS A 219 3.51 6.89 21.96
N CYS A 220 3.70 7.97 22.73
CA CYS A 220 3.19 8.07 24.11
C CYS A 220 1.69 8.35 24.20
N MET A 221 1.02 8.64 23.07
CA MET A 221 -0.43 8.87 22.96
C MET A 221 -0.98 8.16 21.71
N PRO A 222 -0.89 6.82 21.62
CA PRO A 222 -1.21 6.05 20.41
C PRO A 222 -2.71 6.11 20.07
N ASP A 223 -3.55 6.44 21.05
CA ASP A 223 -4.99 6.66 20.93
C ASP A 223 -5.37 8.00 20.30
N LYS A 224 -4.40 8.91 20.12
CA LYS A 224 -4.60 10.27 19.58
C LYS A 224 -3.90 10.55 18.26
N VAL A 225 -3.16 9.59 17.73
CA VAL A 225 -2.42 9.71 16.47
C VAL A 225 -2.71 8.52 15.57
N LEU A 226 -2.45 8.65 14.27
CA LEU A 226 -2.45 7.54 13.33
C LEU A 226 -1.06 7.38 12.74
N GLY A 227 -0.61 6.14 12.60
CA GLY A 227 0.62 5.84 11.88
C GLY A 227 0.45 6.09 10.38
N LEU A 228 -0.75 5.82 9.85
CA LEU A 228 -1.13 6.15 8.48
C LEU A 228 -2.65 6.39 8.43
N SER A 229 -3.05 7.55 7.90
CA SER A 229 -4.44 7.97 7.80
C SER A 229 -5.32 7.00 6.98
N PRO A 230 -6.66 6.97 7.22
CA PRO A 230 -7.58 6.13 6.45
C PRO A 230 -7.47 6.36 4.95
N HIS A 231 -7.37 5.29 4.15
CA HIS A 231 -7.30 5.36 2.70
C HIS A 231 -7.69 4.06 2.00
N SER A 232 -8.07 4.13 0.71
CA SER A 232 -7.95 2.99 -0.21
C SER A 232 -6.70 3.12 -1.09
N ASP A 233 -6.20 1.99 -1.58
CA ASP A 233 -5.01 1.98 -2.45
C ASP A 233 -5.36 2.22 -3.90
N LYS A 234 -4.52 2.99 -4.60
CA LYS A 234 -4.73 3.39 -6.00
C LYS A 234 -4.15 2.38 -6.99
N SER A 235 -3.52 1.33 -6.48
CA SER A 235 -2.90 0.23 -7.23
C SER A 235 -3.96 -0.68 -7.86
N SER A 236 -3.52 -1.70 -8.58
CA SER A 236 -4.37 -2.86 -8.90
C SER A 236 -4.47 -3.78 -7.69
N ILE A 237 -3.32 -4.13 -7.13
CA ILE A 237 -3.20 -4.85 -5.87
C ILE A 237 -2.01 -4.30 -5.10
N THR A 238 -2.06 -4.44 -3.78
CA THR A 238 -0.94 -4.18 -2.89
C THR A 238 -0.60 -5.45 -2.14
N ILE A 239 0.70 -5.73 -2.01
CA ILE A 239 1.24 -6.86 -1.25
C ILE A 239 2.08 -6.29 -0.12
N LEU A 240 1.68 -6.56 1.11
CA LEU A 240 2.23 -6.01 2.33
C LEU A 240 2.90 -7.13 3.14
N MET A 241 4.20 -6.98 3.38
CA MET A 241 4.86 -7.72 4.46
C MET A 241 4.78 -6.90 5.75
N GLN A 242 4.35 -7.56 6.82
CA GLN A 242 4.29 -6.99 8.18
C GLN A 242 5.34 -7.65 9.07
N GLU A 243 5.75 -6.97 10.14
CA GLU A 243 6.51 -7.62 11.21
C GLU A 243 5.61 -8.55 12.03
N ASP A 244 6.12 -9.74 12.36
CA ASP A 244 5.33 -10.83 12.95
C ASP A 244 4.81 -10.49 14.36
N ASN A 245 5.50 -9.59 15.08
CA ASN A 245 5.22 -9.25 16.47
C ASN A 245 4.66 -7.82 16.65
N ALA A 246 4.28 -7.14 15.56
CA ALA A 246 3.78 -5.77 15.63
C ALA A 246 2.47 -5.61 14.84
N THR A 247 1.36 -5.48 15.57
CA THR A 247 0.04 -5.18 15.03
C THR A 247 -0.09 -3.68 14.75
N GLY A 248 -0.92 -3.31 13.77
CA GLY A 248 -1.16 -1.89 13.47
C GLY A 248 -2.11 -1.66 12.30
N LEU A 249 -2.11 -2.56 11.30
CA LEU A 249 -3.04 -2.46 10.17
C LEU A 249 -4.48 -2.73 10.65
N GLN A 250 -5.37 -1.78 10.37
CA GLN A 250 -6.80 -1.92 10.53
C GLN A 250 -7.49 -1.73 9.17
N ILE A 251 -8.45 -2.59 8.86
CA ILE A 251 -9.25 -2.52 7.63
C ILE A 251 -10.71 -2.23 7.99
N ARG A 252 -11.43 -1.51 7.15
CA ARG A 252 -12.82 -1.16 7.40
C ARG A 252 -13.77 -2.22 6.85
N GLN A 253 -14.43 -2.95 7.74
CA GLN A 253 -15.37 -4.01 7.39
C GLN A 253 -16.73 -3.74 8.03
N ALA A 254 -17.80 -3.73 7.22
CA ALA A 254 -19.17 -3.46 7.67
C ALA A 254 -19.33 -2.16 8.49
N GLY A 255 -18.53 -1.13 8.19
CA GLY A 255 -18.53 0.17 8.88
C GLY A 255 -17.55 0.27 10.05
N GLU A 256 -17.05 -0.85 10.54
CA GLU A 256 -16.17 -0.97 11.71
C GLU A 256 -14.70 -1.19 11.33
N TRP A 257 -13.78 -0.87 12.26
CA TRP A 257 -12.35 -1.09 12.08
C TRP A 257 -11.94 -2.46 12.63
N VAL A 258 -11.45 -3.35 11.75
CA VAL A 258 -10.97 -4.69 12.08
C VAL A 258 -9.45 -4.74 12.04
N LEU A 259 -8.83 -5.17 13.14
CA LEU A 259 -7.38 -5.38 13.20
C LEU A 259 -6.98 -6.60 12.35
N VAL A 260 -5.96 -6.45 11.50
CA VAL A 260 -5.36 -7.60 10.79
C VAL A 260 -4.21 -8.14 11.64
N LYS A 261 -4.39 -9.33 12.22
CA LYS A 261 -3.35 -10.01 12.99
C LYS A 261 -2.29 -10.60 12.04
N PRO A 262 -1.00 -10.25 12.20
CA PRO A 262 0.06 -10.85 11.42
C PRO A 262 0.10 -12.36 11.59
N ILE A 263 0.23 -13.08 10.48
CA ILE A 263 0.61 -14.49 10.48
C ILE A 263 2.10 -14.54 10.12
N PRO A 264 2.94 -15.29 10.88
CA PRO A 264 4.37 -15.36 10.60
C PRO A 264 4.67 -15.73 9.14
N ASN A 265 5.53 -14.95 8.50
CA ASN A 265 5.94 -15.11 7.09
C ASN A 265 4.80 -14.99 6.05
N ALA A 266 3.59 -14.59 6.47
CA ALA A 266 2.49 -14.35 5.54
C ALA A 266 2.60 -12.96 4.91
N LEU A 267 2.01 -12.83 3.72
CA LEU A 267 1.84 -11.54 3.05
C LEU A 267 0.37 -11.15 3.11
N VAL A 268 0.08 -9.92 3.53
CA VAL A 268 -1.27 -9.36 3.42
C VAL A 268 -1.43 -8.81 2.00
N VAL A 269 -2.54 -9.11 1.35
CA VAL A 269 -2.85 -8.62 0.01
C VAL A 269 -4.17 -7.88 0.05
N ASN A 270 -4.24 -6.75 -0.66
CA ASN A 270 -5.49 -6.05 -0.87
C ASN A 270 -5.73 -5.62 -2.30
N VAL A 271 -7.01 -5.55 -2.64
CA VAL A 271 -7.52 -5.04 -3.91
C VAL A 271 -7.42 -3.51 -3.91
N GLY A 272 -6.88 -2.96 -4.99
CA GLY A 272 -6.80 -1.52 -5.20
C GLY A 272 -7.92 -0.97 -6.09
N ASP A 273 -8.01 0.35 -6.15
CA ASP A 273 -9.02 1.10 -6.89
C ASP A 273 -9.09 0.68 -8.37
N ALA A 274 -7.97 0.35 -9.02
CA ALA A 274 -7.98 -0.02 -10.44
C ALA A 274 -8.80 -1.29 -10.70
N ILE A 275 -8.69 -2.29 -9.82
CA ILE A 275 -9.50 -3.51 -9.89
C ILE A 275 -10.94 -3.25 -9.51
N GLU A 276 -11.19 -2.37 -8.51
CA GLU A 276 -12.56 -1.94 -8.19
C GLU A 276 -13.24 -1.30 -9.41
N ILE A 277 -12.54 -0.43 -10.15
CA ILE A 277 -13.08 0.22 -11.35
C ILE A 277 -13.31 -0.80 -12.47
N TRP A 278 -12.30 -1.59 -12.86
CA TRP A 278 -12.43 -2.59 -13.93
C TRP A 278 -13.55 -3.61 -13.67
N SER A 279 -13.72 -4.00 -12.40
CA SER A 279 -14.73 -4.97 -11.98
C SER A 279 -16.13 -4.38 -11.78
N ASN A 280 -16.34 -3.09 -12.13
CA ASN A 280 -17.54 -2.34 -11.83
C ASN A 280 -17.97 -2.51 -10.36
N GLY A 281 -17.01 -2.39 -9.43
CA GLY A 281 -17.26 -2.47 -7.99
C GLY A 281 -17.58 -3.87 -7.45
N LYS A 282 -17.48 -4.94 -8.26
CA LYS A 282 -17.65 -6.32 -7.78
C LYS A 282 -16.59 -6.69 -6.73
N TYR A 283 -15.33 -6.32 -6.98
CA TYR A 283 -14.25 -6.47 -6.01
C TYR A 283 -13.97 -5.14 -5.32
N LYS A 284 -13.73 -5.18 -4.01
CA LYS A 284 -13.73 -4.00 -3.16
C LYS A 284 -12.31 -3.58 -2.81
N SER A 285 -11.94 -2.35 -3.17
CA SER A 285 -10.83 -1.65 -2.54
C SER A 285 -11.29 -1.09 -1.20
N ILE A 286 -10.79 -1.68 -0.13
CA ILE A 286 -11.24 -1.37 1.23
C ILE A 286 -10.41 -0.25 1.85
N GLU A 287 -11.12 0.63 2.55
CA GLU A 287 -10.52 1.67 3.36
C GLU A 287 -9.76 1.02 4.52
N HIS A 288 -8.51 1.40 4.72
CA HIS A 288 -7.63 0.87 5.75
C HIS A 288 -6.76 1.98 6.34
N ARG A 289 -6.27 1.76 7.57
CA ARG A 289 -5.41 2.70 8.31
C ARG A 289 -4.35 1.94 9.09
N VAL A 290 -3.37 2.66 9.62
CA VAL A 290 -2.39 2.10 10.55
C VAL A 290 -2.45 2.84 11.88
N VAL A 291 -2.66 2.10 12.96
CA VAL A 291 -2.57 2.61 14.34
C VAL A 291 -1.14 2.43 14.88
N THR A 292 -0.76 3.24 15.86
CA THR A 292 0.54 3.15 16.53
C THR A 292 0.43 2.45 17.88
N THR A 293 1.56 2.21 18.55
CA THR A 293 1.60 1.59 19.87
C THR A 293 2.59 2.33 20.78
N GLU A 294 2.41 2.19 22.09
CA GLU A 294 3.39 2.67 23.10
C GLU A 294 4.62 1.75 23.21
N SER A 295 4.54 0.52 22.71
CA SER A 295 5.45 -0.55 23.12
C SER A 295 6.69 -0.69 22.24
N LYS A 296 6.53 -0.63 20.92
CA LYS A 296 7.63 -0.86 19.98
C LYS A 296 7.36 -0.17 18.65
N ALA A 297 8.43 0.34 18.05
CA ALA A 297 8.39 0.75 16.64
C ALA A 297 8.02 -0.44 15.74
N ARG A 298 7.37 -0.14 14.61
CA ARG A 298 6.90 -1.12 13.64
C ARG A 298 7.42 -0.76 12.25
N LEU A 299 7.89 -1.76 11.51
CA LEU A 299 8.19 -1.66 10.08
C LEU A 299 7.14 -2.39 9.23
N SER A 300 6.92 -1.90 8.01
CA SER A 300 6.13 -2.62 7.01
C SER A 300 6.59 -2.32 5.58
N TYR A 301 6.37 -3.26 4.68
CA TYR A 301 6.94 -3.24 3.33
C TYR A 301 5.80 -3.42 2.33
N ALA A 302 5.28 -2.33 1.80
CA ALA A 302 4.16 -2.32 0.86
C ALA A 302 4.69 -2.30 -0.58
N SER A 303 4.39 -3.35 -1.34
CA SER A 303 4.63 -3.44 -2.78
C SER A 303 3.34 -3.17 -3.53
N PHE A 304 3.28 -2.03 -4.23
CA PHE A 304 2.14 -1.63 -5.05
C PHE A 304 2.36 -2.09 -6.48
N LEU A 305 1.39 -2.81 -7.04
CA LEU A 305 1.39 -3.25 -8.43
C LEU A 305 0.39 -2.40 -9.20
N LEU A 306 0.91 -1.58 -10.12
CA LEU A 306 0.15 -0.51 -10.74
C LEU A 306 0.11 -0.66 -12.27
N PRO A 307 -1.01 -0.26 -12.92
CA PRO A 307 -1.05 -0.09 -14.37
C PRO A 307 -0.03 0.95 -14.85
N ASN A 308 0.36 0.87 -16.13
CA ASN A 308 1.12 1.95 -16.75
C ASN A 308 0.29 3.25 -16.81
N ASP A 309 0.98 4.39 -16.82
CA ASP A 309 0.42 5.73 -16.88
C ASP A 309 -0.56 5.97 -18.06
N ASP A 310 -0.40 5.26 -19.17
CA ASP A 310 -1.21 5.38 -20.38
C ASP A 310 -2.37 4.38 -20.45
N VAL A 311 -2.57 3.57 -19.41
CA VAL A 311 -3.69 2.63 -19.34
C VAL A 311 -5.00 3.40 -19.13
N GLU A 312 -6.01 3.05 -19.90
CA GLU A 312 -7.38 3.50 -19.68
C GLU A 312 -8.08 2.52 -18.74
N VAL A 313 -8.57 3.03 -17.61
CA VAL A 313 -9.27 2.24 -16.59
C VAL A 313 -10.74 2.60 -16.66
N GLU A 314 -11.56 1.61 -16.96
CA GLU A 314 -13.02 1.71 -17.01
C GLU A 314 -13.66 0.34 -16.73
N PRO A 315 -14.92 0.30 -16.27
CA PRO A 315 -15.63 -0.96 -16.09
C PRO A 315 -15.72 -1.77 -17.39
N PHE A 316 -15.46 -3.09 -17.32
CA PHE A 316 -15.75 -3.97 -18.45
C PHE A 316 -17.26 -4.14 -18.64
N ASP A 317 -17.73 -4.10 -19.88
CA ASP A 317 -19.17 -4.21 -20.18
C ASP A 317 -19.78 -5.49 -19.62
N TYR A 318 -19.12 -6.64 -19.79
CA TYR A 318 -19.61 -7.90 -19.25
C TYR A 318 -19.58 -7.94 -17.70
N MET A 319 -18.73 -7.14 -17.04
CA MET A 319 -18.74 -7.01 -15.58
C MET A 319 -19.93 -6.17 -15.13
N VAL A 320 -20.24 -5.08 -15.84
CA VAL A 320 -21.46 -4.26 -15.62
C VAL A 320 -22.72 -5.12 -15.76
N GLU A 321 -22.79 -5.94 -16.81
CA GLU A 321 -23.88 -6.90 -17.01
C GLU A 321 -23.95 -7.92 -15.88
N SER A 322 -22.81 -8.50 -15.48
CA SER A 322 -22.75 -9.54 -14.44
C SER A 322 -23.19 -9.05 -13.05
N THR A 323 -22.98 -7.77 -12.74
CA THR A 323 -23.44 -7.18 -11.47
C THR A 323 -24.92 -6.79 -11.51
N GLY A 324 -25.55 -6.78 -12.70
CA GLY A 324 -26.91 -6.30 -12.89
C GLY A 324 -27.10 -4.83 -12.53
N SER A 325 -25.99 -4.07 -12.44
CA SER A 325 -25.99 -2.67 -12.01
C SER A 325 -25.72 -1.75 -13.20
N VAL A 326 -26.01 -0.46 -13.04
CA VAL A 326 -25.52 0.55 -13.99
C VAL A 326 -23.99 0.61 -13.94
N ARG A 327 -23.38 1.16 -14.99
CA ARG A 327 -21.95 1.50 -15.01
C ARG A 327 -21.68 2.51 -13.88
N MET A 328 -20.87 2.14 -12.90
CA MET A 328 -20.66 2.95 -11.69
C MET A 328 -19.48 3.91 -11.80
N TYR A 329 -18.56 3.66 -12.73
CA TYR A 329 -17.32 4.43 -12.87
C TYR A 329 -17.14 4.96 -14.28
N LYS A 330 -16.61 6.18 -14.38
CA LYS A 330 -16.22 6.80 -15.65
C LYS A 330 -14.88 6.25 -16.12
N LYS A 331 -14.65 6.34 -17.43
CA LYS A 331 -13.35 6.06 -18.05
C LYS A 331 -12.32 7.12 -17.65
N VAL A 332 -11.15 6.69 -17.20
CA VAL A 332 -10.03 7.57 -16.85
C VAL A 332 -8.69 7.04 -17.34
N ARG A 333 -7.76 7.94 -17.64
CA ARG A 333 -6.35 7.58 -17.83
C ARG A 333 -5.68 7.38 -16.46
N TYR A 334 -5.03 6.23 -16.25
CA TYR A 334 -4.49 5.85 -14.95
C TYR A 334 -3.46 6.84 -14.39
N GLY A 335 -2.52 7.31 -15.22
CA GLY A 335 -1.53 8.27 -14.76
C GLY A 335 -2.16 9.59 -14.27
N ASP A 336 -3.23 10.04 -14.92
CA ASP A 336 -3.94 11.27 -14.53
C ASP A 336 -4.75 11.07 -13.25
N TYR A 337 -5.35 9.89 -13.08
CA TYR A 337 -5.97 9.45 -11.83
C TYR A 337 -4.94 9.51 -10.69
N LEU A 338 -3.81 8.80 -10.83
CA LEU A 338 -2.77 8.73 -9.82
C LEU A 338 -2.19 10.12 -9.46
N ARG A 339 -1.86 10.95 -10.45
CA ARG A 339 -1.36 12.32 -10.24
C ARG A 339 -2.37 13.21 -9.51
N GLN A 340 -3.66 13.08 -9.80
CA GLN A 340 -4.70 13.82 -9.09
C GLN A 340 -4.80 13.39 -7.61
N ALA A 341 -4.59 12.11 -7.32
CA ALA A 341 -4.52 11.61 -5.94
C ALA A 341 -3.39 12.26 -5.14
N PHE A 342 -2.20 12.38 -5.73
CA PHE A 342 -1.03 12.99 -5.08
C PHE A 342 -1.13 14.51 -4.85
N LYS A 343 -2.11 15.19 -5.46
CA LYS A 343 -2.39 16.61 -5.22
C LYS A 343 -3.30 16.86 -4.01
N LYS A 344 -3.78 15.80 -3.36
CA LYS A 344 -4.71 15.87 -2.22
C LYS A 344 -4.08 15.18 -1.02
N LYS A 345 -4.52 15.59 0.17
CA LYS A 345 -4.28 14.82 1.40
C LYS A 345 -4.87 13.42 1.27
N ILE A 346 -4.34 12.49 2.05
CA ILE A 346 -4.94 11.18 2.24
C ILE A 346 -6.28 11.37 2.96
N ASP A 347 -7.36 10.84 2.39
CA ASP A 347 -8.72 11.05 2.89
C ASP A 347 -9.64 9.90 2.45
N GLY A 348 -9.56 8.79 3.17
CA GLY A 348 -10.40 7.61 2.98
C GLY A 348 -10.51 7.14 1.53
N LYS A 349 -11.75 6.93 1.08
CA LYS A 349 -12.08 6.60 -0.32
C LYS A 349 -12.36 7.82 -1.20
N ALA A 350 -12.01 9.04 -0.79
CA ALA A 350 -12.41 10.26 -1.51
C ALA A 350 -11.93 10.28 -2.97
N HIS A 351 -10.76 9.70 -3.27
CA HIS A 351 -10.20 9.74 -4.61
C HIS A 351 -11.01 8.92 -5.62
N ILE A 352 -11.35 7.66 -5.30
CA ILE A 352 -12.18 6.84 -6.18
C ILE A 352 -13.61 7.40 -6.34
N GLN A 353 -14.13 8.17 -5.36
CA GLN A 353 -15.41 8.86 -5.55
C GLN A 353 -15.38 9.87 -6.70
N THR A 354 -14.22 10.48 -7.00
CA THR A 354 -14.11 11.46 -8.10
C THR A 354 -14.35 10.87 -9.48
N VAL A 355 -14.27 9.54 -9.60
CA VAL A 355 -14.49 8.79 -10.83
C VAL A 355 -15.78 7.99 -10.83
N LYS A 356 -16.58 8.06 -9.75
CA LYS A 356 -17.93 7.52 -9.77
C LYS A 356 -18.84 8.37 -10.64
N ILE A 357 -19.78 7.70 -11.31
CA ILE A 357 -20.87 8.34 -12.03
C ILE A 357 -21.96 8.65 -10.99
N GLU A 358 -22.36 9.92 -10.90
CA GLU A 358 -23.49 10.32 -10.05
C GLU A 358 -24.77 9.66 -10.60
N SER A 359 -25.49 8.97 -9.73
CA SER A 359 -26.75 8.30 -10.03
C SER A 359 -27.95 9.23 -9.85
#